data_AF-J3CF36-F1
#
_entry.id   AF-J3CF36-F1
#
_cell.length_a   1.000
_cell.length_b   1.000
_cell.length_c   1.000
_cell.angle_alpha   90.00
_cell.angle_beta   90.00
_cell.angle_gamma   90.00
#
_symmetry.space_group_name_H-M   'P 1'
#
loop_
_entity.id
_entity.type
_entity.pdbx_description
1 polymer ?
#
loop_
_entity_poly.entity_id
_entity_poly.type
_entity_poly.pdbx_seq_one_letter_code
_entity_poly.pdbx_strand_id
1 'polypeptide(L)'
;MRIIICLVSLALMNTSAWSQSSKEYAQMAKRSWSAFECAALASTAELKEEHERLFKMGYDLGKIFIDAVKQNKVEGKDANSIVPWGFSFNMSGPSTDFALGVIWMTASDNSGKEVRIAQDGKPIDSGLWKNLAESKFRRTNCELL
;
A
#
# COMPACT_ATOMS: atom_id res chain seq x y z
N MET A 1 51.17 0.85 45.22
CA MET A 1 49.84 1.50 45.11
C MET A 1 49.43 1.42 43.65
N ARG A 2 48.38 0.66 43.34
CA ARG A 2 48.02 0.19 41.98
C ARG A 2 47.25 1.28 41.23
N ILE A 3 47.76 1.72 40.07
CA ILE A 3 47.02 2.59 39.14
C ILE A 3 46.21 1.67 38.22
N ILE A 4 44.88 1.71 38.39
CA ILE A 4 43.92 0.90 37.64
C ILE A 4 43.66 1.59 36.30
N ILE A 5 44.02 0.91 35.21
CA ILE A 5 43.70 1.30 33.83
C ILE A 5 42.23 0.96 33.58
N CYS A 6 41.36 1.96 33.56
CA CYS A 6 39.97 1.80 33.11
C CYS A 6 39.91 1.74 31.58
N LEU A 7 39.96 0.51 31.05
CA LEU A 7 39.60 0.19 29.67
C LEU A 7 38.10 0.50 29.46
N VAL A 8 37.82 1.59 28.75
CA VAL A 8 36.48 1.92 28.26
C VAL A 8 36.16 0.98 27.11
N SER A 9 35.46 -0.11 27.43
CA SER A 9 34.89 -1.04 26.46
C SER A 9 33.78 -0.33 25.68
N LEU A 10 34.11 0.14 24.48
CA LEU A 10 33.14 0.67 23.51
C LEU A 10 32.23 -0.49 23.07
N ALA A 11 31.08 -0.64 23.72
CA ALA A 11 30.06 -1.58 23.33
C ALA A 11 29.49 -1.15 21.97
N LEU A 12 29.94 -1.84 20.91
CA LEU A 12 29.32 -1.82 19.61
C LEU A 12 27.88 -2.33 19.77
N MET A 13 26.94 -1.42 19.98
CA MET A 13 25.53 -1.71 19.78
C MET A 13 25.32 -1.92 18.29
N ASN A 14 25.53 -3.16 17.84
CA ASN A 14 25.01 -3.65 16.58
C ASN A 14 23.48 -3.56 16.68
N THR A 15 22.92 -2.43 16.28
CA THR A 15 21.52 -2.38 15.85
C THR A 15 21.45 -3.32 14.66
N SER A 16 20.99 -4.55 14.88
CA SER A 16 20.60 -5.44 13.81
C SER A 16 19.48 -4.71 13.08
N ALA A 17 19.83 -4.01 12.00
CA ALA A 17 18.86 -3.55 11.04
C ALA A 17 18.21 -4.83 10.51
N TRP A 18 16.99 -5.11 10.98
CA TRP A 18 16.17 -6.18 10.42
C TRP A 18 15.93 -5.82 8.96
N SER A 19 16.80 -6.31 8.08
CA SER A 19 16.64 -6.15 6.65
C SER A 19 15.38 -6.91 6.28
N GLN A 20 14.34 -6.19 5.88
CA GLN A 20 13.15 -6.79 5.29
C GLN A 20 13.57 -7.64 4.09
N SER A 21 12.98 -8.82 4.00
CA SER A 21 13.15 -9.73 2.87
C SER A 21 12.45 -9.20 1.63
N SER A 22 12.89 -9.67 0.46
CA SER A 22 12.24 -9.38 -0.83
C SER A 22 10.73 -9.65 -0.79
N LYS A 23 10.33 -10.78 -0.19
CA LYS A 23 8.92 -11.16 -0.01
C LYS A 23 8.15 -10.15 0.84
N GLU A 24 8.73 -9.64 1.93
CA GLU A 24 8.07 -8.66 2.79
C GLU A 24 7.85 -7.34 2.05
N TYR A 25 8.83 -6.86 1.28
CA TYR A 25 8.64 -5.69 0.42
C TYR A 25 7.53 -5.91 -0.60
N ALA A 26 7.51 -7.06 -1.29
CA ALA A 26 6.46 -7.37 -2.26
C ALA A 26 5.06 -7.39 -1.62
N GLN A 27 4.94 -7.88 -0.38
CA GLN A 27 3.68 -7.82 0.37
C GLN A 27 3.24 -6.39 0.70
N MET A 28 4.18 -5.45 0.89
CA MET A 28 3.84 -4.04 1.08
C MET A 28 3.14 -3.44 -0.15
N ALA A 29 3.55 -3.81 -1.37
CA ALA A 29 2.85 -3.38 -2.59
C ALA A 29 1.40 -3.90 -2.64
N LYS A 30 1.21 -5.18 -2.31
CA LYS A 30 -0.11 -5.81 -2.25
C LYS A 30 -1.03 -5.13 -1.23
N ARG A 31 -0.50 -4.85 -0.03
CA ARG A 31 -1.23 -4.14 1.02
C ARG A 31 -1.52 -2.70 0.63
N SER A 32 -0.55 -2.01 0.02
CA SER A 32 -0.70 -0.65 -0.49
C SER A 32 -1.84 -0.54 -1.49
N TRP A 33 -1.87 -1.45 -2.48
CA TRP A 33 -2.96 -1.54 -3.46
C TRP A 33 -4.32 -1.73 -2.78
N SER A 34 -4.41 -2.72 -1.89
CA SER A 34 -5.66 -3.03 -1.18
C SER A 34 -6.14 -1.85 -0.32
N ALA A 35 -5.21 -1.15 0.33
CA ALA A 35 -5.51 0.02 1.13
C ALA A 35 -6.02 1.19 0.27
N PHE A 36 -5.45 1.41 -0.92
CA PHE A 36 -5.97 2.39 -1.86
C PHE A 36 -7.37 2.04 -2.38
N GLU A 37 -7.62 0.79 -2.76
CA GLU A 37 -8.96 0.34 -3.15
C GLU A 37 -9.97 0.58 -2.01
N CYS A 38 -9.63 0.18 -0.80
CA CYS A 38 -10.46 0.40 0.38
C CYS A 38 -10.64 1.89 0.72
N ALA A 39 -9.63 2.74 0.55
CA ALA A 39 -9.74 4.18 0.75
C ALA A 39 -10.69 4.83 -0.29
N ALA A 40 -10.71 4.35 -1.52
CA ALA A 40 -11.64 4.81 -2.55
C ALA A 40 -13.10 4.39 -2.24
N LEU A 41 -13.29 3.17 -1.75
CA LEU A 41 -14.58 2.70 -1.24
C LEU A 41 -15.04 3.54 -0.05
N ALA A 42 -14.17 3.78 0.94
CA ALA A 42 -14.46 4.60 2.11
C ALA A 42 -14.86 6.04 1.72
N SER A 43 -14.16 6.63 0.74
CA SER A 43 -14.50 7.96 0.20
C SER A 43 -15.92 7.99 -0.38
N THR A 44 -16.27 6.99 -1.20
CA THR A 44 -17.61 6.88 -1.80
C THR A 44 -18.70 6.56 -0.77
N ALA A 45 -18.34 5.84 0.28
CA ALA A 45 -19.19 5.52 1.43
C ALA A 45 -19.32 6.68 2.44
N GLU A 46 -18.63 7.80 2.22
CA GLU A 46 -18.58 8.95 3.13
C GLU A 46 -17.96 8.62 4.51
N LEU A 47 -17.11 7.58 4.57
CA LEU A 47 -16.36 7.16 5.76
C LEU A 47 -15.02 7.90 5.81
N LYS A 48 -15.05 9.18 6.19
CA LYS A 48 -13.88 10.09 6.08
C LYS A 48 -12.65 9.60 6.85
N GLU A 49 -12.82 9.15 8.10
CA GLU A 49 -11.69 8.71 8.94
C GLU A 49 -11.01 7.46 8.35
N GLU A 50 -11.80 6.50 7.88
CA GLU A 50 -11.28 5.31 7.23
C GLU A 50 -10.59 5.64 5.91
N HIS A 51 -11.14 6.57 5.12
CA HIS A 51 -10.47 7.04 3.90
C HIS A 51 -9.07 7.59 4.20
N GLU A 52 -8.94 8.48 5.19
CA GLU A 52 -7.65 9.08 5.54
C GLU A 52 -6.65 8.04 6.07
N ARG A 53 -7.10 7.14 6.97
CA ARG A 53 -6.29 6.05 7.52
C ARG A 53 -5.74 5.13 6.43
N LEU A 54 -6.62 4.67 5.55
CA LEU A 54 -6.29 3.72 4.49
C LEU A 54 -5.48 4.36 3.38
N PHE A 55 -5.77 5.61 3.02
CA PHE A 55 -4.98 6.34 2.03
C PHE A 55 -3.54 6.51 2.54
N LYS A 56 -3.37 6.91 3.80
CA LYS A 56 -2.05 7.06 4.41
C LYS A 56 -1.29 5.73 4.43
N MET A 57 -1.95 4.64 4.85
CA MET A 57 -1.37 3.30 4.83
C MET A 57 -0.93 2.89 3.41
N GLY A 58 -1.80 3.13 2.43
CA GLY A 58 -1.51 2.90 1.02
C GLY A 58 -0.26 3.62 0.55
N TYR A 59 -0.17 4.92 0.85
CA TYR A 59 0.96 5.77 0.50
C TYR A 59 2.26 5.30 1.17
N ASP A 60 2.25 5.09 2.49
CA ASP A 60 3.44 4.72 3.25
C ASP A 60 4.03 3.38 2.78
N LEU A 61 3.19 2.35 2.65
CA LEU A 61 3.61 1.02 2.21
C LEU A 61 4.09 1.01 0.75
N GLY A 62 3.37 1.73 -0.12
CA GLY A 62 3.73 1.83 -1.52
C GLY A 62 5.08 2.53 -1.71
N LYS A 63 5.33 3.59 -0.94
CA LYS A 63 6.61 4.32 -0.93
C LYS A 63 7.77 3.41 -0.54
N ILE A 64 7.64 2.67 0.57
CA ILE A 64 8.67 1.73 1.04
C ILE A 64 8.97 0.69 -0.04
N PHE A 65 7.94 0.11 -0.66
CA PHE A 65 8.13 -0.87 -1.73
C PHE A 65 8.83 -0.28 -2.96
N ILE A 66 8.40 0.89 -3.47
CA ILE A 66 9.02 1.51 -4.65
C ILE A 66 10.49 1.84 -4.38
N ASP A 67 10.79 2.35 -3.18
CA ASP A 67 12.17 2.65 -2.80
C ASP A 67 13.02 1.38 -2.67
N ALA A 68 12.43 0.26 -2.21
CA ALA A 68 13.10 -1.05 -2.17
C ALA A 68 13.39 -1.60 -3.57
N VAL A 69 12.45 -1.44 -4.52
CA VAL A 69 12.67 -1.80 -5.93
C VAL A 69 13.79 -0.98 -6.55
N LYS A 70 13.83 0.34 -6.32
CA LYS A 70 14.92 1.22 -6.78
C LYS A 70 16.29 0.82 -6.22
N GLN A 71 16.31 0.20 -5.04
CA GLN A 71 17.51 -0.31 -4.37
C GLN A 71 17.83 -1.78 -4.73
N ASN A 72 17.12 -2.38 -5.70
CA ASN A 72 17.26 -3.80 -6.08
C ASN A 72 17.05 -4.79 -4.91
N LYS A 73 16.18 -4.44 -3.95
CA LYS A 73 15.87 -5.28 -2.77
C LYS A 73 14.69 -6.24 -2.99
N VAL A 74 14.05 -6.19 -4.16
CA VAL A 74 12.91 -7.03 -4.52
C VAL A 74 13.32 -7.94 -5.68
N GLU A 75 13.31 -9.24 -5.44
CA GLU A 75 13.58 -10.25 -6.45
C GLU A 75 12.41 -10.36 -7.43
N GLY A 76 12.73 -10.58 -8.72
CA GLY A 76 11.71 -10.71 -9.76
C GLY A 76 10.67 -11.80 -9.50
N LYS A 77 11.06 -12.90 -8.82
CA LYS A 77 10.13 -14.00 -8.46
C LYS A 77 9.04 -13.54 -7.47
N ASP A 78 9.41 -12.70 -6.50
CA ASP A 78 8.49 -12.19 -5.49
C ASP A 78 7.64 -11.05 -6.07
N ALA A 79 8.27 -10.20 -6.89
CA ALA A 79 7.55 -9.17 -7.63
C ALA A 79 6.45 -9.78 -8.51
N ASN A 80 6.78 -10.78 -9.33
CA ASN A 80 5.86 -11.39 -10.28
C ASN A 80 4.75 -12.23 -9.62
N SER A 81 4.96 -12.73 -8.40
CA SER A 81 3.99 -13.61 -7.73
C SER A 81 3.11 -12.90 -6.71
N ILE A 82 3.53 -11.75 -6.17
CA ILE A 82 2.84 -11.09 -5.06
C ILE A 82 2.31 -9.70 -5.44
N VAL A 83 3.06 -8.95 -6.25
CA VAL A 83 2.72 -7.55 -6.55
C VAL A 83 1.52 -7.52 -7.51
N PRO A 84 0.44 -6.80 -7.18
CA PRO A 84 -0.71 -6.67 -8.08
C PRO A 84 -0.30 -6.10 -9.43
N TRP A 85 -0.83 -6.66 -10.53
CA TRP A 85 -0.54 -6.19 -11.88
C TRP A 85 -0.80 -4.69 -12.07
N GLY A 86 -1.91 -4.19 -11.52
CA GLY A 86 -2.24 -2.77 -11.54
C GLY A 86 -1.22 -1.90 -10.78
N PHE A 87 -0.51 -2.44 -9.79
CA PHE A 87 0.59 -1.74 -9.15
C PHE A 87 1.81 -1.73 -10.08
N SER A 88 2.26 -2.91 -10.54
CA SER A 88 3.48 -3.08 -11.34
C SER A 88 3.52 -2.23 -12.60
N PHE A 89 2.41 -2.15 -13.35
CA PHE A 89 2.36 -1.36 -14.58
C PHE A 89 2.42 0.16 -14.36
N ASN A 90 2.10 0.63 -13.15
CA ASN A 90 1.97 2.05 -12.83
C ASN A 90 3.14 2.60 -12.01
N MET A 91 4.23 1.84 -11.85
CA MET A 91 5.42 2.27 -11.11
C MET A 91 6.33 3.26 -11.87
N SER A 92 6.03 3.54 -13.14
CA SER A 92 6.82 4.44 -13.98
C SER A 92 6.52 5.90 -13.68
N GLY A 93 7.52 6.77 -13.77
CA GLY A 93 7.34 8.22 -13.64
C GLY A 93 8.58 8.96 -13.14
N PRO A 94 8.52 10.30 -13.06
CA PRO A 94 9.65 11.14 -12.65
C PRO A 94 10.00 11.05 -11.16
N SER A 95 9.11 10.57 -10.29
CA SER A 95 9.34 10.45 -8.85
C SER A 95 8.52 9.33 -8.21
N THR A 96 8.88 8.91 -6.99
CA THR A 96 8.09 7.94 -6.20
C THR A 96 6.66 8.46 -5.97
N ASP A 97 6.51 9.75 -5.64
CA ASP A 97 5.20 10.36 -5.38
C ASP A 97 4.32 10.41 -6.63
N PHE A 98 4.91 10.68 -7.81
CA PHE A 98 4.17 10.63 -9.06
C PHE A 98 3.65 9.21 -9.34
N ALA A 99 4.52 8.21 -9.23
CA ALA A 99 4.13 6.81 -9.43
C ALA A 99 3.00 6.40 -8.46
N LEU A 100 3.10 6.78 -7.18
CA LEU A 100 2.05 6.53 -6.20
C LEU A 100 0.74 7.24 -6.54
N GLY A 101 0.79 8.44 -7.09
CA GLY A 101 -0.41 9.14 -7.61
C GLY A 101 -1.10 8.37 -8.73
N VAL A 102 -0.34 7.81 -9.68
CA VAL A 102 -0.89 6.99 -10.77
C VAL A 102 -1.46 5.66 -10.24
N ILE A 103 -0.78 5.04 -9.28
CA ILE A 103 -1.24 3.81 -8.62
C ILE A 103 -2.55 4.08 -7.87
N TRP A 104 -2.62 5.15 -7.08
CA TRP A 104 -3.84 5.58 -6.39
C TRP A 104 -5.00 5.78 -7.36
N MET A 105 -4.76 6.53 -8.45
CA MET A 105 -5.78 6.79 -9.47
C MET A 105 -6.30 5.47 -10.07
N THR A 106 -5.40 4.55 -10.39
CA THR A 106 -5.77 3.25 -10.99
C THR A 106 -6.54 2.37 -10.02
N ALA A 107 -6.08 2.25 -8.77
CA ALA A 107 -6.78 1.50 -7.73
C ALA A 107 -8.17 2.09 -7.46
N SER A 108 -8.26 3.42 -7.40
CA SER A 108 -9.52 4.14 -7.19
C SER A 108 -10.50 3.94 -8.34
N ASP A 109 -10.03 3.98 -9.58
CA ASP A 109 -10.86 3.68 -10.76
C ASP A 109 -11.34 2.22 -10.75
N ASN A 110 -10.48 1.28 -10.36
CA ASN A 110 -10.84 -0.12 -10.24
C ASN A 110 -11.98 -0.32 -9.24
N SER A 111 -11.84 0.18 -8.01
CA SER A 111 -12.91 0.11 -7.01
C SER A 111 -14.15 0.92 -7.39
N GLY A 112 -13.97 2.05 -8.05
CA GLY A 112 -15.05 2.92 -8.52
C GLY A 112 -15.92 2.23 -9.58
N LYS A 113 -15.32 1.50 -10.54
CA LYS A 113 -16.06 0.74 -11.55
C LYS A 113 -16.97 -0.29 -10.93
N GLU A 114 -16.54 -0.94 -9.87
CA GLU A 114 -17.30 -2.01 -9.20
C GLU A 114 -18.53 -1.50 -8.42
N VAL A 115 -18.62 -0.19 -8.16
CA VAL A 115 -19.79 0.45 -7.53
C VAL A 115 -20.60 1.30 -8.49
N ARG A 116 -20.02 1.71 -9.63
CA ARG A 116 -20.66 2.57 -10.63
C ARG A 116 -21.16 1.83 -11.86
N ILE A 117 -20.64 0.65 -12.15
CA ILE A 117 -20.95 -0.13 -13.36
C ILE A 117 -21.44 -1.51 -12.96
N ALA A 118 -22.61 -1.90 -13.47
CA ALA A 118 -23.19 -3.22 -13.27
C ALA A 118 -22.46 -4.29 -14.11
N GLN A 119 -22.75 -5.57 -13.82
CA GLN A 119 -22.13 -6.69 -14.54
C GLN A 119 -22.45 -6.69 -16.05
N ASP A 120 -23.58 -6.11 -16.45
CA ASP A 120 -23.97 -5.95 -17.86
C ASP A 120 -23.35 -4.71 -18.53
N GLY A 121 -22.44 -4.01 -17.83
CA GLY A 121 -21.73 -2.83 -18.31
C GLY A 121 -22.53 -1.53 -18.20
N LYS A 122 -23.76 -1.57 -17.69
CA LYS A 122 -24.57 -0.34 -17.56
C LYS A 122 -24.21 0.46 -16.32
N PRO A 123 -24.34 1.80 -16.37
CA PRO A 123 -24.21 2.63 -15.19
C PRO A 123 -25.25 2.27 -14.12
N ILE A 124 -24.81 2.19 -12.88
CA ILE A 124 -25.65 2.05 -11.69
C ILE A 124 -26.13 3.44 -11.27
N ASP A 125 -27.38 3.54 -10.81
CA ASP A 125 -27.93 4.76 -10.23
C ASP A 125 -27.01 5.33 -9.13
N SER A 126 -26.66 6.61 -9.25
CA SER A 126 -25.77 7.30 -8.31
C SER A 126 -26.27 7.30 -6.87
N GLY A 127 -27.59 7.27 -6.65
CA GLY A 127 -28.18 7.16 -5.32
C GLY A 127 -27.88 5.83 -4.62
N LEU A 128 -27.43 4.81 -5.36
CA LEU A 128 -27.03 3.51 -4.80
C LEU A 128 -25.53 3.41 -4.49
N TRP A 129 -24.71 4.33 -5.02
CA TRP A 129 -23.24 4.20 -4.94
C TRP A 129 -22.73 4.15 -3.51
N LYS A 130 -23.26 4.98 -2.62
CA LYS A 130 -22.89 4.99 -1.19
C LYS A 130 -23.13 3.63 -0.54
N ASN A 131 -24.35 3.12 -0.64
CA ASN A 131 -24.74 1.82 -0.05
C ASN A 131 -23.94 0.64 -0.62
N LEU A 132 -23.65 0.68 -1.93
CA LEU A 132 -22.81 -0.33 -2.58
C LEU A 132 -21.36 -0.26 -2.13
N ALA A 133 -20.80 0.94 -2.02
CA ALA A 133 -19.45 1.16 -1.51
C ALA A 133 -19.31 0.71 -0.06
N GLU A 134 -20.26 1.06 0.82
CA GLU A 134 -20.31 0.59 2.20
C GLU A 134 -20.38 -0.94 2.29
N SER A 135 -21.28 -1.56 1.51
CA SER A 135 -21.41 -3.02 1.46
C SER A 135 -20.12 -3.68 0.99
N LYS A 136 -19.47 -3.10 -0.02
CA LYS A 136 -18.21 -3.62 -0.53
C LYS A 136 -17.08 -3.46 0.49
N PHE A 137 -16.92 -2.27 1.05
CA PHE A 137 -15.93 -1.95 2.09
C PHE A 137 -15.94 -3.00 3.22
N ARG A 138 -17.14 -3.34 3.72
CA ARG A 138 -17.30 -4.40 4.72
C ARG A 138 -16.94 -5.79 4.20
N ARG A 139 -17.40 -6.18 3.01
CA ARG A 139 -17.14 -7.52 2.43
C ARG A 139 -15.67 -7.78 2.11
N THR A 140 -14.90 -6.74 1.77
CA THR A 140 -13.44 -6.85 1.58
C THR A 140 -12.65 -6.72 2.88
N ASN A 141 -13.31 -6.61 4.04
CA ASN A 141 -12.69 -6.47 5.36
C ASN A 141 -11.70 -5.29 5.43
N CYS A 142 -12.06 -4.15 4.82
CA CYS A 142 -11.20 -2.98 4.77
C CYS A 142 -10.82 -2.43 6.16
N GLU A 143 -11.67 -2.65 7.17
CA GLU A 143 -11.42 -2.31 8.57
C GLU A 143 -10.25 -3.10 9.19
N LEU A 144 -9.88 -4.26 8.61
CA LEU A 144 -8.82 -5.13 9.12
C LEU A 144 -7.45 -4.88 8.49
N LEU A 145 -7.36 -3.94 7.53
CA LEU A 145 -6.10 -3.56 6.88
C LEU A 145 -5.23 -2.71 7.79
#